data_AF-A0A402BYD3-F1
#
_entry.id   AF-A0A402BYD3-F1
#
_cell.length_a   1.000
_cell.length_b   1.000
_cell.length_c   1.000
_cell.angle_alpha   90.00
_cell.angle_beta   90.00
_cell.angle_gamma   90.00
#
_symmetry.space_group_name_H-M   'P 1'
#
loop_
_entity.id
_entity.type
_entity.pdbx_description
1 polymer ?
#
loop_
_entity_poly.entity_id
_entity_poly.type
_entity_poly.pdbx_seq_one_letter_code
_entity_poly.pdbx_strand_id
1 'polypeptide(L)'
;MPGWKLVDHFIPEDEFETAVQTSDCVVIPYDSFFQSGVAARCLELGVRVVAPLHEHIVELFGADWPGIVRNESDWLAAIQRALTVDSVEIRARRDSVRREIQRAWSGALDRVS
;
A
#
# COMPACT_ATOMS: atom_id res chain seq x y z
N MET A 1 13.27 21.56 -8.41
CA MET A 1 14.21 20.89 -7.49
C MET A 1 15.05 19.91 -8.29
N PRO A 2 16.39 19.99 -8.25
CA PRO A 2 17.23 18.97 -8.88
C PRO A 2 16.88 17.59 -8.32
N GLY A 3 16.73 16.58 -9.19
CA GLY A 3 16.47 15.18 -8.79
C GLY A 3 15.01 14.75 -8.66
N TRP A 4 14.03 15.64 -8.90
CA TRP A 4 12.60 15.27 -8.89
C TRP A 4 12.01 15.32 -10.31
N LYS A 5 11.29 14.27 -10.68
CA LYS A 5 10.44 14.24 -11.89
C LYS A 5 8.99 14.41 -11.44
N LEU A 6 8.36 15.50 -11.87
CA LEU A 6 6.92 15.72 -11.66
C LEU A 6 6.15 15.19 -12.86
N VAL A 7 5.10 14.42 -12.60
CA VAL A 7 4.11 13.98 -13.58
C VAL A 7 2.76 14.56 -13.14
N ASP A 8 2.34 15.65 -13.79
CA ASP A 8 1.10 16.38 -13.46
C ASP A 8 0.07 16.20 -14.59
N HIS A 9 -0.30 14.95 -14.83
CA HIS A 9 -1.39 14.56 -15.74
C HIS A 9 -1.90 13.19 -15.33
N PHE A 10 -3.07 12.83 -15.86
CA PHE A 10 -3.58 11.47 -15.74
C PHE A 10 -2.65 10.49 -16.43
N ILE A 11 -2.22 9.46 -15.70
CA ILE A 11 -1.47 8.34 -16.25
C ILE A 11 -2.43 7.15 -16.45
N PRO A 12 -2.40 6.49 -17.62
CA PRO A 12 -3.14 5.26 -17.85
C PRO A 12 -2.75 4.14 -16.86
N GLU A 13 -3.62 3.14 -16.75
CA GLU A 13 -3.48 2.06 -15.74
C GLU A 13 -2.19 1.25 -15.88
N ASP A 14 -1.77 0.94 -17.11
CA ASP A 14 -0.53 0.22 -17.42
C ASP A 14 0.72 1.04 -17.08
N GLU A 15 0.70 2.34 -17.33
CA GLU A 15 1.77 3.26 -16.92
C GLU A 15 1.84 3.39 -15.39
N PHE A 16 0.68 3.51 -14.72
CA PHE A 16 0.60 3.54 -13.27
C PHE A 16 1.15 2.26 -12.64
N GLU A 17 0.75 1.09 -13.14
CA GLU A 17 1.25 -0.19 -12.65
C GLU A 17 2.77 -0.29 -12.83
N THR A 18 3.29 0.11 -13.99
CA THR A 18 4.74 0.13 -14.25
C THR A 18 5.46 1.05 -13.28
N ALA A 19 4.93 2.25 -13.03
CA ALA A 19 5.51 3.20 -12.09
C ALA A 19 5.53 2.64 -10.65
N VAL A 20 4.46 1.98 -10.22
CA VAL A 20 4.39 1.35 -8.90
C VAL A 20 5.37 0.18 -8.80
N GLN A 21 5.36 -0.77 -9.76
CA GLN A 21 6.20 -1.97 -9.74
C GLN A 21 7.71 -1.64 -9.74
N THR A 22 8.10 -0.54 -10.38
CA THR A 22 9.51 -0.12 -10.46
C THR A 22 9.95 0.74 -9.28
N SER A 23 9.03 1.11 -8.38
CA SER A 23 9.33 1.89 -7.18
C SER A 23 9.74 1.00 -6.00
N ASP A 24 10.76 1.42 -5.25
CA ASP A 24 11.14 0.72 -4.01
C ASP A 24 10.06 0.88 -2.92
N CYS A 25 9.41 2.05 -2.88
CA CYS A 25 8.26 2.34 -2.02
C CYS A 25 7.39 3.47 -2.62
N VAL A 26 6.11 3.50 -2.25
CA VAL A 26 5.15 4.54 -2.61
C VAL A 26 4.73 5.33 -1.38
N VAL A 27 4.83 6.65 -1.44
CA VAL A 27 4.43 7.57 -0.36
C VAL A 27 3.03 8.13 -0.65
N ILE A 28 2.10 7.99 0.29
CA ILE A 28 0.71 8.43 0.16
C ILE A 28 0.40 9.45 1.28
N PRO A 29 0.65 10.75 1.05
CA PRO A 29 0.51 11.80 2.05
C PRO A 29 -0.91 12.38 2.12
N TYR A 30 -1.94 11.53 2.16
CA TYR A 30 -3.32 11.99 2.23
C TYR A 30 -3.71 12.33 3.66
N ASP A 31 -4.30 13.52 3.85
CA ASP A 31 -4.81 13.93 5.16
C ASP A 31 -6.13 13.23 5.53
N SER A 32 -6.92 12.80 4.54
CA SER A 32 -8.21 12.15 4.74
C SER A 32 -8.62 11.31 3.52
N PHE A 33 -9.06 10.07 3.76
CA PHE A 33 -9.62 9.18 2.75
C PHE A 33 -10.43 8.08 3.44
N PHE A 34 -11.34 7.40 2.73
CA PHE A 34 -11.98 6.18 3.27
C PHE A 34 -11.17 4.94 2.90
N GLN A 35 -10.85 4.82 1.60
CA GLN A 35 -10.04 3.76 1.04
C GLN A 35 -9.05 4.34 0.03
N SER A 36 -7.85 3.77 -0.02
CA SER A 36 -6.82 4.13 -0.99
C SER A 36 -6.62 2.99 -1.97
N GLY A 37 -7.15 3.18 -3.19
CA GLY A 37 -6.93 2.23 -4.30
C GLY A 37 -5.45 2.10 -4.68
N VAL A 38 -4.68 3.18 -4.52
CA VAL A 38 -3.21 3.16 -4.71
C VAL A 38 -2.55 2.23 -3.70
N ALA A 39 -2.94 2.30 -2.41
CA ALA A 39 -2.38 1.42 -1.38
C ALA A 39 -2.72 -0.06 -1.64
N ALA A 40 -3.96 -0.34 -2.06
CA ALA A 40 -4.38 -1.69 -2.43
C ALA A 40 -3.56 -2.22 -3.62
N ARG A 41 -3.40 -1.41 -4.68
CA ARG A 41 -2.61 -1.80 -5.84
C ARG A 41 -1.14 -2.03 -5.50
N CYS A 42 -0.56 -1.21 -4.62
CA CYS A 42 0.81 -1.45 -4.11
C CYS A 42 0.93 -2.81 -3.43
N LEU A 43 -0.03 -3.19 -2.58
CA LEU A 43 -0.04 -4.50 -1.93
C LEU A 43 -0.11 -5.64 -2.96
N GLU A 44 -1.00 -5.53 -3.96
CA GLU A 44 -1.13 -6.51 -5.04
C GLU A 44 0.18 -6.72 -5.82
N LEU A 45 0.89 -5.63 -6.08
CA LEU A 45 2.14 -5.58 -6.82
C LEU A 45 3.37 -5.91 -5.97
N GLY A 46 3.20 -6.06 -4.65
CA GLY A 46 4.30 -6.39 -3.75
C GLY A 46 5.19 -5.19 -3.39
N VAL A 47 4.65 -3.96 -3.48
CA VAL A 47 5.36 -2.70 -3.27
C VAL A 47 5.01 -2.10 -1.91
N ARG A 48 6.03 -1.58 -1.22
CA ARG A 48 5.91 -1.00 0.12
C ARG A 48 5.16 0.32 0.07
N VAL A 49 4.30 0.56 1.04
CA VAL A 49 3.58 1.83 1.19
C VAL A 49 4.07 2.59 2.42
N VAL A 50 4.20 3.90 2.30
CA VAL A 50 4.42 4.82 3.43
C VAL A 50 3.24 5.77 3.49
N ALA A 51 2.51 5.76 4.59
CA ALA A 51 1.28 6.53 4.73
C ALA A 51 0.99 6.87 6.20
N PRO A 52 0.15 7.87 6.49
CA PRO A 52 -0.31 8.14 7.85
C PRO A 52 -1.04 6.93 8.44
N LEU A 53 -1.09 6.87 9.77
CA LEU A 53 -1.94 5.90 10.45
C LEU A 53 -3.40 6.09 10.03
N HIS A 54 -3.94 5.08 9.33
CA HIS A 54 -5.31 5.08 8.83
C HIS A 54 -5.86 3.66 8.85
N GLU A 55 -7.16 3.51 9.14
CA GLU A 55 -7.83 2.20 9.27
C GLU A 55 -7.59 1.31 8.05
N HIS A 56 -7.79 1.83 6.84
CA HIS A 56 -7.56 1.08 5.61
C HIS A 56 -6.08 0.69 5.39
N ILE A 57 -5.11 1.47 5.90
CA ILE A 57 -3.69 1.08 5.81
C ILE A 57 -3.40 -0.06 6.79
N VAL A 58 -3.99 0.00 7.99
CA VAL A 58 -3.91 -1.07 9.00
C VAL A 58 -4.58 -2.34 8.49
N GLU A 59 -5.73 -2.24 7.81
CA GLU A 59 -6.41 -3.35 7.18
C GLU A 59 -5.54 -4.03 6.13
N LEU A 60 -4.88 -3.26 5.25
CA LEU A 60 -4.06 -3.81 4.18
C LEU A 60 -2.70 -4.35 4.64
N PHE A 61 -2.01 -3.64 5.53
CA PHE A 61 -0.60 -3.93 5.87
C PHE A 61 -0.38 -4.38 7.32
N GLY A 62 -1.37 -4.23 8.19
CA GLY A 62 -1.28 -4.51 9.63
C GLY A 62 -0.94 -3.27 10.46
N ALA A 63 -1.30 -3.30 11.76
CA ALA A 63 -1.10 -2.18 12.68
C ALA A 63 0.38 -1.89 12.98
N ASP A 64 1.23 -2.92 12.89
CA ASP A 64 2.68 -2.82 13.11
C ASP A 64 3.47 -2.54 11.82
N TRP A 65 2.77 -2.17 10.73
CA TRP A 65 3.40 -1.91 9.44
C TRP A 65 4.49 -0.83 9.56
N PRO A 66 5.77 -1.10 9.21
CA PRO A 66 6.87 -0.17 9.45
C PRO A 66 6.77 1.16 8.69
N GLY A 67 6.03 1.17 7.57
CA GLY A 67 5.76 2.37 6.78
C GLY A 67 4.64 3.28 7.31
N ILE A 68 4.07 2.99 8.48
CA ILE A 68 3.13 3.92 9.13
C ILE A 68 3.89 5.13 9.65
N VAL A 69 3.43 6.31 9.22
CA VAL A 69 3.92 7.62 9.67
C VAL A 69 3.16 8.00 10.94
N ARG A 70 3.92 8.25 12.02
CA ARG A 70 3.36 8.51 13.35
C ARG A 70 3.11 9.99 13.64
N ASN A 71 3.81 10.89 12.95
CA ASN A 71 3.67 12.35 13.05
C ASN A 71 4.36 13.04 11.86
N GLU A 72 4.21 14.37 11.74
CA GLU A 72 4.72 15.17 10.63
C GLU A 72 6.24 15.08 10.41
N SER A 73 7.03 14.75 11.44
CA SER A 73 8.49 14.61 11.33
C SER A 73 8.95 13.18 10.99
N ASP A 74 8.05 12.19 11.01
CA ASP A 74 8.39 10.76 10.92
C ASP A 74 8.49 10.25 9.48
N TRP A 75 8.17 11.07 8.45
CA TRP A 75 8.16 10.64 7.05
C TRP A 75 9.46 9.96 6.61
N LEU A 76 10.61 10.59 6.86
CA LEU A 76 11.91 10.03 6.46
C LEU A 76 12.19 8.70 7.17
N ALA A 77 11.92 8.64 8.48
CA ALA A 77 12.15 7.43 9.26
C ALA A 77 11.19 6.31 8.86
N ALA A 78 9.93 6.61 8.52
CA ALA A 78 8.97 5.66 7.99
C ALA A 78 9.38 5.11 6.63
N ILE A 79 9.92 5.95 5.73
CA ILE A 79 10.51 5.51 4.46
C ILE A 79 11.66 4.53 4.72
N GLN A 80 12.61 4.89 5.59
CA GLN A 80 13.74 4.03 5.92
C GLN A 80 13.29 2.68 6.49
N ARG A 81 12.34 2.68 7.43
CA ARG A 81 11.76 1.45 8.01
C ARG A 81 11.03 0.60 6.97
N ALA A 82 10.26 1.22 6.08
CA ALA A 82 9.58 0.50 5.01
C ALA A 82 10.60 -0.20 4.11
N LEU A 83 11.67 0.50 3.72
CA LEU A 83 12.73 -0.04 2.85
C LEU A 83 13.49 -1.22 3.45
N THR A 84 13.48 -1.41 4.79
CA THR A 84 14.10 -2.59 5.42
C THR A 84 13.23 -3.85 5.36
N VAL A 85 11.94 -3.71 5.07
CA VAL A 85 11.02 -4.86 4.94
C VAL A 85 11.40 -5.67 3.70
N ASP A 86 11.49 -6.99 3.79
CA ASP A 86 11.77 -7.82 2.60
C ASP A 86 10.55 -7.87 1.67
N SER A 87 10.80 -7.89 0.36
CA SER A 87 9.81 -8.19 -0.66
C SER A 87 9.06 -9.51 -0.39
N VAL A 88 9.69 -10.49 0.25
CA VAL A 88 9.07 -11.76 0.66
C VAL A 88 7.96 -11.51 1.68
N GLU A 89 8.18 -10.61 2.64
CA GLU A 89 7.19 -10.29 3.68
C GLU A 89 5.98 -9.57 3.08
N ILE A 90 6.19 -8.65 2.13
CA ILE A 90 5.07 -8.00 1.42
C ILE A 90 4.27 -9.01 0.62
N ARG A 91 4.92 -9.92 -0.11
CA ARG A 91 4.23 -10.98 -0.85
C ARG A 91 3.44 -11.89 0.08
N ALA A 92 4.01 -12.26 1.23
CA ALA A 92 3.30 -13.05 2.23
C ALA A 92 2.07 -12.30 2.78
N ARG A 93 2.17 -10.99 3.02
CA ARG A 93 1.04 -10.15 3.44
C ARG A 93 -0.05 -10.10 2.37
N ARG A 94 0.32 -9.83 1.12
CA ARG A 94 -0.60 -9.85 -0.03
C ARG A 94 -1.36 -11.17 -0.12
N ASP A 95 -0.64 -12.28 -0.01
CA ASP A 95 -1.25 -13.60 -0.13
C ASP A 95 -2.18 -13.90 1.07
N SER A 96 -1.89 -13.37 2.27
CA SER A 96 -2.80 -13.44 3.42
C SER A 96 -4.10 -12.69 3.16
N VAL A 97 -4.00 -11.42 2.76
CA VAL A 97 -5.16 -10.57 2.47
C VAL A 97 -6.02 -11.19 1.35
N ARG A 98 -5.39 -11.71 0.29
CA ARG A 98 -6.10 -12.44 -0.77
C ARG A 98 -6.88 -13.63 -0.22
N ARG A 99 -6.28 -14.45 0.65
CA ARG A 99 -6.96 -15.60 1.27
C ARG A 99 -8.10 -15.18 2.21
N GLU A 100 -7.96 -14.07 2.92
CA GLU A 100 -9.01 -13.50 3.76
C GLU A 100 -10.22 -13.06 2.93
N ILE A 101 -9.98 -12.28 1.87
CA ILE A 101 -11.02 -11.83 0.95
C ILE A 101 -11.71 -13.00 0.24
N GLN A 102 -10.95 -13.98 -0.26
CA GLN A 102 -11.52 -15.18 -0.89
C GLN A 102 -12.45 -15.94 0.06
N ARG A 103 -12.03 -16.16 1.31
CA ARG A 103 -12.87 -16.83 2.33
C ARG A 103 -14.14 -16.03 2.64
N ALA A 104 -14.03 -14.71 2.74
CA ALA A 104 -15.18 -13.84 2.99
C ALA A 104 -16.22 -13.93 1.87
N TRP A 105 -15.77 -13.92 0.61
CA TRP A 105 -16.64 -14.08 -0.56
C TRP A 105 -17.29 -15.46 -0.64
N SER A 106 -16.54 -16.54 -0.42
CA SER A 106 -17.11 -17.90 -0.38
C SER A 106 -18.21 -17.99 0.68
N GLY A 107 -17.96 -17.52 1.90
CA GLY A 107 -18.97 -17.54 2.95
C GLY A 107 -20.16 -16.60 2.71
N ALA A 108 -20.00 -15.54 1.91
CA ALA A 108 -21.11 -14.70 1.49
C ALA A 108 -22.01 -15.41 0.46
N LEU A 109 -21.40 -16.09 -0.52
CA LEU A 109 -22.13 -16.86 -1.54
C LEU A 109 -22.92 -18.03 -0.92
N ASP A 110 -22.34 -18.70 0.07
CA ASP A 110 -23.00 -19.80 0.80
C ASP A 110 -24.21 -19.33 1.62
N ARG A 111 -24.28 -18.03 1.98
CA ARG A 111 -25.42 -17.45 2.73
C ARG A 111 -26.57 -16.97 1.85
N VAL A 112 -26.34 -16.87 0.54
CA VAL A 112 -27.31 -16.38 -0.45
C VAL A 112 -27.83 -17.51 -1.35
N SER A 113 -27.21 -18.70 -1.27
CA SER A 113 -27.64 -19.94 -1.95
C SER A 113 -28.60 -20.75 -1.08
#